data_AF-A0A645FHF2-F1
#
_entry.id   AF-A0A645FHF2-F1
#
_cell.length_a   1.000
_cell.length_b   1.000
_cell.length_c   1.000
_cell.angle_alpha   90.00
_cell.angle_beta   90.00
_cell.angle_gamma   90.00
#
_symmetry.space_group_name_H-M   'P 1'
#
loop_
_entity.id
_entity.type
_entity.pdbx_description
1 polymer ?
#
loop_
_entity_poly.entity_id
_entity_poly.type
_entity_poly.pdbx_seq_one_letter_code
_entity_poly.pdbx_strand_id
1 'polypeptide(L)'
;MGYKACELANNTELKQGNYGAGCGATVGKIRGPQYAMKGGIGSYSVKLPNGLVVSALIAVNALGDVYENGKIIAGVLDNSKTKILNTYEIMKKGVTKGGFNIDNTTIGIVATNAKLTKSECKKVSQVAHNGYAKTIFPIHTPHDGDTIFTMATGEIETDMTLLSSIATEVVEKSVINAIKNANSVKNIPAYKDIICE
;
A
#
# COMPACT_ATOMS: atom_id res chain seq x y z
N MET A 1 12.24 -6.50 -18.04
CA MET A 1 11.41 -6.95 -16.90
C MET A 1 9.93 -6.61 -17.08
N GLY A 2 9.55 -5.36 -17.39
CA GLY A 2 8.13 -4.98 -17.57
C GLY A 2 7.36 -5.78 -18.64
N TYR A 3 7.97 -6.00 -19.81
CA TYR A 3 7.38 -6.82 -20.88
C TYR A 3 7.03 -8.24 -20.41
N LYS A 4 7.99 -8.92 -19.76
CA LYS A 4 7.77 -10.26 -19.20
C LYS A 4 6.68 -10.30 -18.13
N ALA A 5 6.55 -9.24 -17.32
CA ALA A 5 5.46 -9.14 -16.35
C ALA A 5 4.08 -9.05 -17.04
N CYS A 6 4.00 -8.38 -18.20
CA CYS A 6 2.81 -8.33 -19.04
C CYS A 6 2.48 -9.71 -19.63
N GLU A 7 3.46 -10.41 -20.20
CA GLU A 7 3.27 -11.76 -20.77
C GLU A 7 2.79 -12.78 -19.74
N LEU A 8 3.23 -12.65 -18.48
CA LEU A 8 2.85 -13.55 -17.39
C LEU A 8 1.53 -13.16 -16.70
N ALA A 9 0.96 -12.00 -17.02
CA ALA A 9 -0.29 -11.55 -16.42
C ALA A 9 -1.43 -12.51 -16.78
N ASN A 10 -2.21 -12.91 -15.78
CA ASN A 10 -3.34 -13.83 -15.95
C ASN A 10 -4.45 -13.47 -14.95
N ASN A 11 -5.61 -14.12 -15.12
CA ASN A 11 -6.81 -13.91 -14.30
C ASN A 11 -7.04 -15.01 -13.24
N THR A 12 -6.07 -15.90 -13.03
CA THR A 12 -6.22 -17.08 -12.15
C THR A 12 -5.50 -16.94 -10.81
N GLU A 13 -4.33 -16.30 -10.79
CA GLU A 13 -3.52 -16.18 -9.59
C GLU A 13 -2.96 -14.77 -9.45
N LEU A 14 -3.14 -14.19 -8.26
CA LEU A 14 -2.53 -12.93 -7.87
C LEU A 14 -1.66 -13.13 -6.62
N LYS A 15 -0.35 -13.21 -6.84
CA LYS A 15 0.63 -13.39 -5.76
C LYS A 15 0.84 -12.07 -5.00
N GLN A 16 0.85 -12.16 -3.67
CA GLN A 16 1.01 -11.03 -2.76
C GLN A 16 2.28 -11.19 -1.90
N GLY A 17 2.76 -10.09 -1.32
CA GLY A 17 4.03 -10.03 -0.60
C GLY A 17 5.20 -9.69 -1.51
N ASN A 18 6.19 -10.59 -1.61
CA ASN A 18 7.46 -10.34 -2.29
C ASN A 18 7.41 -10.68 -3.80
N TYR A 19 6.45 -10.11 -4.53
CA TYR A 19 6.29 -10.36 -5.96
C TYR A 19 6.23 -9.06 -6.75
N GLY A 20 6.74 -9.08 -7.99
CA GLY A 20 6.74 -7.92 -8.88
C GLY A 20 7.32 -6.67 -8.21
N ALA A 21 6.57 -5.57 -8.22
CA ALA A 21 6.95 -4.32 -7.56
C ALA A 21 7.14 -4.47 -6.02
N GLY A 22 6.53 -5.49 -5.41
CA GLY A 22 6.67 -5.80 -4.00
C GLY A 22 8.00 -6.43 -3.59
N CYS A 23 8.79 -6.96 -4.52
CA CYS A 23 10.05 -7.66 -4.21
C CYS A 23 11.02 -6.80 -3.38
N GLY A 24 11.22 -5.53 -3.78
CA GLY A 24 12.13 -4.59 -3.11
C GLY A 24 11.46 -3.61 -2.16
N ALA A 25 10.13 -3.70 -1.98
CA ALA A 25 9.37 -2.72 -1.23
C ALA A 25 9.63 -2.80 0.29
N THR A 26 9.78 -1.64 0.95
CA THR A 26 10.09 -1.50 2.39
C THR A 26 9.35 -0.32 3.03
N VAL A 27 9.13 -0.36 4.35
CA VAL A 27 8.40 0.65 5.12
C VAL A 27 9.14 1.06 6.40
N GLY A 28 8.79 2.21 6.99
CA GLY A 28 9.37 2.67 8.25
C GLY A 28 10.83 3.10 8.12
N LYS A 29 11.10 4.07 7.25
CA LYS A 29 12.46 4.40 6.78
C LYS A 29 13.07 5.65 7.44
N ILE A 30 12.46 6.19 8.48
CA ILE A 30 12.91 7.45 9.11
C ILE A 30 14.34 7.38 9.70
N ARG A 31 14.78 6.19 10.13
CA ARG A 31 16.14 5.94 10.63
C ARG A 31 17.11 5.40 9.57
N GLY A 32 16.67 5.29 8.32
CA GLY A 32 17.41 4.67 7.22
C GLY A 32 16.95 3.24 6.90
N PRO A 33 17.31 2.72 5.71
CA PRO A 33 16.83 1.45 5.17
C PRO A 33 17.24 0.22 6.01
N GLN A 34 18.31 0.32 6.79
CA GLN A 34 18.79 -0.76 7.66
C GLN A 34 17.86 -1.04 8.85
N TYR A 35 16.96 -0.11 9.19
CA TYR A 35 15.94 -0.25 10.23
C TYR A 35 14.52 -0.41 9.65
N ALA A 36 14.40 -0.57 8.34
CA ALA A 36 13.10 -0.74 7.69
C ALA A 36 12.57 -2.17 7.86
N MET A 37 11.25 -2.30 7.83
CA MET A 37 10.58 -3.58 7.66
C MET A 37 10.21 -3.81 6.20
N LYS A 38 9.98 -5.08 5.87
CA LYS A 38 9.55 -5.51 4.54
C LYS A 38 8.14 -4.98 4.26
N GLY A 39 8.01 -4.26 3.14
CA GLY A 39 6.74 -3.92 2.52
C GLY A 39 6.29 -5.03 1.57
N GLY A 40 5.53 -4.73 0.53
CA GLY A 40 5.16 -5.76 -0.44
C GLY A 40 4.21 -5.26 -1.52
N ILE A 41 3.62 -6.20 -2.24
CA ILE A 41 2.45 -5.95 -3.07
C ILE A 41 1.24 -6.67 -2.46
N GLY A 42 0.09 -6.01 -2.42
CA GLY A 42 -1.12 -6.56 -1.81
C GLY A 42 -2.37 -6.15 -2.56
N SER A 43 -3.41 -6.96 -2.45
CA SER A 43 -4.67 -6.83 -3.15
C SER A 43 -5.84 -7.21 -2.27
N TYR A 44 -6.98 -6.58 -2.51
CA TYR A 44 -8.26 -6.87 -1.88
C TYR A 44 -9.40 -6.49 -2.82
N SER A 45 -10.50 -7.23 -2.75
CA SER A 45 -11.68 -7.06 -3.62
C SER A 45 -12.96 -7.10 -2.80
N VAL A 46 -13.89 -6.22 -3.14
CA VAL A 46 -15.27 -6.23 -2.65
C VAL A 46 -16.18 -6.48 -3.83
N LYS A 47 -17.09 -7.44 -3.69
CA LYS A 47 -18.16 -7.73 -4.64
C LYS A 47 -19.51 -7.55 -3.96
N LEU A 48 -20.35 -6.70 -4.52
CA LEU A 48 -21.70 -6.46 -4.02
C LEU A 48 -22.74 -7.39 -4.70
N PRO A 49 -23.92 -7.58 -4.09
CA PRO A 49 -24.99 -8.41 -4.66
C PRO A 49 -25.47 -7.96 -6.05
N ASN A 50 -25.39 -6.67 -6.36
CA ASN A 50 -25.76 -6.11 -7.67
C ASN A 50 -24.70 -6.35 -8.76
N GLY A 51 -23.62 -7.08 -8.45
CA GLY A 51 -22.54 -7.40 -9.39
C GLY A 51 -21.42 -6.36 -9.45
N LEU A 52 -21.52 -5.23 -8.75
CA LEU A 52 -20.42 -4.26 -8.66
C LEU A 52 -19.20 -4.93 -8.02
N VAL A 53 -18.05 -4.82 -8.68
CA VAL A 53 -16.76 -5.26 -8.17
C VAL A 53 -15.84 -4.05 -8.09
N VAL A 54 -15.17 -3.90 -6.95
CA VAL A 54 -14.12 -2.90 -6.74
C VAL A 54 -12.94 -3.62 -6.12
N SER A 55 -11.77 -3.44 -6.69
CA SER A 55 -10.52 -4.09 -6.24
C SER A 55 -9.39 -3.08 -6.21
N ALA A 56 -8.38 -3.32 -5.39
CA ALA A 56 -7.12 -2.59 -5.44
C ALA A 56 -5.93 -3.54 -5.51
N LEU A 57 -4.83 -3.05 -6.10
CA LEU A 57 -3.52 -3.71 -6.08
C LEU A 57 -2.46 -2.64 -5.79
N ILE A 58 -1.80 -2.75 -4.64
CA ILE A 58 -0.93 -1.71 -4.10
C ILE A 58 0.46 -2.28 -3.80
N ALA A 59 1.51 -1.65 -4.34
CA ALA A 59 2.89 -1.84 -3.93
C ALA A 59 3.25 -0.81 -2.83
N VAL A 60 3.66 -1.30 -1.66
CA VAL A 60 3.83 -0.49 -0.44
C VAL A 60 5.30 -0.31 -0.13
N ASN A 61 5.87 0.82 -0.55
CA ASN A 61 7.24 1.23 -0.26
C ASN A 61 7.29 2.61 0.45
N ALA A 62 6.51 2.76 1.52
CA ALA A 62 6.27 4.04 2.20
C ALA A 62 7.42 4.51 3.08
N LEU A 63 7.55 5.83 3.29
CA LEU A 63 8.37 6.36 4.38
C LEU A 63 7.85 5.95 5.75
N GLY A 64 6.56 6.16 5.99
CA GLY A 64 5.91 5.98 7.27
C GLY A 64 5.72 4.53 7.68
N ASP A 65 5.06 4.37 8.82
CA ASP A 65 4.69 3.08 9.36
C ASP A 65 3.29 2.68 8.87
N VAL A 66 3.05 1.39 8.74
CA VAL A 66 1.77 0.80 8.36
C VAL A 66 0.99 0.39 9.60
N TYR A 67 -0.27 0.80 9.64
CA TYR A 67 -1.21 0.58 10.73
C TYR A 67 -2.36 -0.34 10.32
N GLU A 68 -2.82 -1.15 11.27
CA GLU A 68 -4.08 -1.87 11.20
C GLU A 68 -4.81 -1.66 12.54
N ASN A 69 -6.04 -1.15 12.50
CA ASN A 69 -6.87 -0.91 13.69
C ASN A 69 -6.14 -0.10 14.80
N GLY A 70 -5.37 0.91 14.40
CA GLY A 70 -4.62 1.79 15.31
C GLY A 70 -3.30 1.20 15.85
N LYS A 71 -2.94 -0.04 15.49
CA LYS A 71 -1.66 -0.66 15.86
C LYS A 71 -0.70 -0.65 14.68
N ILE A 72 0.57 -0.36 14.93
CA ILE A 72 1.61 -0.48 13.90
C ILE A 72 1.86 -1.97 13.65
N ILE A 73 1.72 -2.37 12.39
CA ILE A 73 1.99 -3.75 11.93
C ILE A 73 3.32 -3.84 11.16
N ALA A 74 3.79 -2.76 10.54
CA ALA A 74 5.13 -2.70 9.98
C ALA A 74 5.65 -1.28 10.01
N GLY A 75 6.91 -1.09 10.33
CA GLY A 75 7.43 0.26 10.53
C GLY A 75 8.91 0.27 10.84
N VAL A 76 9.35 1.39 11.41
CA VAL A 76 10.75 1.58 11.76
C VAL A 76 11.13 0.73 12.96
N LEU A 77 12.24 0.00 12.86
CA LEU A 77 12.71 -0.89 13.90
C LEU A 77 13.63 -0.19 14.92
N ASP A 78 13.74 -0.79 16.10
CA ASP A 78 14.74 -0.46 17.11
C ASP A 78 16.16 -0.96 16.73
N ASN A 79 17.14 -0.76 17.62
CA ASN A 79 18.53 -1.18 17.36
C ASN A 79 18.69 -2.70 17.28
N SER A 80 17.92 -3.45 18.07
CA SER A 80 17.92 -4.91 18.09
C SER A 80 17.13 -5.52 16.94
N LYS A 81 16.34 -4.73 16.19
CA LYS A 81 15.44 -5.20 15.14
C LYS A 81 14.38 -6.19 15.62
N THR A 82 13.98 -6.06 16.89
CA THR A 82 12.99 -6.94 17.52
C THR A 82 11.71 -6.21 17.88
N LYS A 83 11.73 -4.87 17.87
CA LYS A 83 10.56 -4.04 18.18
C LYS A 83 10.34 -2.99 17.12
N ILE A 84 9.07 -2.73 16.86
CA ILE A 84 8.63 -1.64 16.00
C ILE A 84 8.50 -0.36 16.85
N LEU A 85 9.19 0.69 16.44
CA LEU A 85 9.07 2.03 16.97
C LEU A 85 8.04 2.82 16.14
N ASN A 86 7.79 4.07 16.52
CA ASN A 86 6.87 4.94 15.80
C ASN A 86 7.63 6.08 15.12
N THR A 87 7.52 6.14 13.79
CA THR A 87 8.14 7.14 12.92
C THR A 87 7.72 8.55 13.29
N TYR A 88 6.43 8.78 13.53
CA TYR A 88 5.92 10.10 13.88
C TYR A 88 6.43 10.57 15.27
N GLU A 89 6.47 9.68 16.25
CA GLU A 89 7.05 9.98 17.57
C GLU A 89 8.55 10.30 17.48
N ILE A 90 9.28 9.63 16.60
CA ILE A 90 10.68 9.93 16.30
C ILE A 90 10.82 11.31 15.64
N MET A 91 9.93 11.65 14.70
CA MET A 91 9.93 12.96 14.05
C MET A 91 9.63 14.11 15.01
N LYS A 92 8.69 13.94 15.94
CA LYS A 92 8.40 14.95 16.98
C LYS A 92 9.61 15.24 17.88
N LYS A 93 10.60 14.35 17.92
CA LYS A 93 11.88 14.54 18.64
C LYS A 93 12.96 15.23 17.79
N GLY A 94 12.61 15.73 16.60
CA GLY A 94 13.50 16.47 15.71
C GLY A 94 14.29 15.61 14.71
N VAL A 95 14.05 14.30 14.68
CA VAL A 95 14.68 13.42 13.67
C VAL A 95 13.98 13.61 12.33
N THR A 96 14.73 13.99 11.31
CA THR A 96 14.23 14.11 9.94
C THR A 96 15.02 13.18 9.03
N LYS A 97 14.40 12.71 7.94
CA LYS A 97 15.08 11.85 6.96
C LYS A 97 16.20 12.60 6.20
N GLY A 98 16.13 13.93 6.15
CA GLY A 98 17.05 14.80 5.40
C GLY A 98 16.92 14.64 3.89
N GLY A 99 17.40 15.64 3.13
CA GLY A 99 17.36 15.64 1.66
C GLY A 99 15.97 15.87 1.05
N PHE A 100 15.89 15.91 -0.28
CA PHE A 100 14.64 16.05 -1.05
C PHE A 100 14.43 14.90 -2.04
N ASN A 101 15.17 13.80 -1.89
CA ASN A 101 15.07 12.67 -2.81
C ASN A 101 13.76 11.90 -2.55
N ILE A 102 13.02 11.63 -3.63
CA ILE A 102 11.83 10.78 -3.63
C ILE A 102 12.30 9.33 -3.71
N ASP A 103 12.66 8.76 -2.55
CA ASP A 103 13.16 7.38 -2.45
C ASP A 103 12.09 6.39 -1.95
N ASN A 104 10.88 6.87 -1.69
CA ASN A 104 9.75 6.08 -1.24
C ASN A 104 8.59 6.27 -2.21
N THR A 105 7.76 5.25 -2.36
CA THR A 105 6.62 5.31 -3.29
C THR A 105 5.59 4.26 -2.89
N THR A 106 4.40 4.69 -2.51
CA THR A 106 3.24 3.78 -2.48
C THR A 106 2.46 3.96 -3.78
N ILE A 107 2.44 2.93 -4.62
CA ILE A 107 1.84 3.01 -5.95
C ILE A 107 0.86 1.86 -6.16
N GLY A 108 -0.25 2.14 -6.82
CA GLY A 108 -1.18 1.07 -7.14
C GLY A 108 -2.31 1.48 -8.06
N ILE A 109 -3.25 0.55 -8.19
CA ILE A 109 -4.46 0.73 -8.97
C ILE A 109 -5.71 0.46 -8.13
N VAL A 110 -6.80 1.13 -8.50
CA VAL A 110 -8.17 0.74 -8.20
C VAL A 110 -8.81 0.27 -9.51
N ALA A 111 -9.36 -0.94 -9.54
CA ALA A 111 -10.05 -1.50 -10.68
C ALA A 111 -11.51 -1.79 -10.34
N THR A 112 -12.43 -1.41 -11.23
CA THR A 112 -13.87 -1.65 -11.03
C THR A 112 -14.57 -1.97 -12.35
N ASN A 113 -15.73 -2.61 -12.28
CA ASN A 113 -16.63 -2.75 -13.42
C ASN A 113 -17.69 -1.65 -13.51
N ALA A 114 -17.58 -0.59 -12.70
CA ALA A 114 -18.47 0.57 -12.80
C ALA A 114 -18.36 1.30 -14.15
N LYS A 115 -19.44 1.94 -14.59
CA LYS A 115 -19.46 2.90 -15.70
C LYS A 115 -18.96 4.25 -15.23
N LEU A 116 -17.72 4.58 -15.59
CA LEU A 116 -17.07 5.83 -15.19
C LEU A 116 -16.50 6.58 -16.39
N THR A 117 -16.67 7.90 -16.37
CA THR A 117 -15.92 8.85 -17.19
C THR A 117 -14.49 9.03 -16.66
N LYS A 118 -13.61 9.63 -17.48
CA LYS A 118 -12.23 9.95 -17.06
C LYS A 118 -12.16 10.83 -15.81
N SER A 119 -13.08 11.80 -15.69
CA SER A 119 -13.18 12.68 -14.52
C SER A 119 -13.61 11.92 -13.27
N GLU A 120 -14.53 10.98 -13.40
CA GLU A 120 -14.97 10.14 -12.28
C GLU A 120 -13.86 9.18 -11.85
N CYS A 121 -13.13 8.55 -12.79
CA CYS A 121 -11.93 7.78 -12.47
C CYS A 121 -10.90 8.63 -11.71
N LYS A 122 -10.64 9.86 -12.15
CA LYS A 122 -9.74 10.78 -11.44
C LYS A 122 -10.23 11.06 -10.01
N LYS A 123 -11.54 11.24 -9.83
CA LYS A 123 -12.12 11.47 -8.51
C LYS A 123 -11.99 10.24 -7.61
N VAL A 124 -12.25 9.04 -8.12
CA VAL A 124 -12.03 7.78 -7.38
C VAL A 124 -10.56 7.65 -6.97
N SER A 125 -9.62 7.89 -7.88
CA SER A 125 -8.18 7.91 -7.56
C SER A 125 -7.86 8.87 -6.42
N GLN A 126 -8.38 10.10 -6.46
CA GLN A 126 -8.17 11.08 -5.39
C GLN A 126 -8.72 10.63 -4.04
N VAL A 127 -9.94 10.07 -4.01
CA VAL A 127 -10.55 9.61 -2.76
C VAL A 127 -9.86 8.36 -2.23
N ALA A 128 -9.41 7.46 -3.11
CA ALA A 128 -8.73 6.22 -2.74
C ALA A 128 -7.42 6.45 -1.95
N HIS A 129 -6.77 7.62 -2.10
CA HIS A 129 -5.64 8.02 -1.26
C HIS A 129 -6.00 8.08 0.23
N ASN A 130 -7.26 8.27 0.60
CA ASN A 130 -7.71 8.15 1.98
C ASN A 130 -7.43 6.75 2.56
N GLY A 131 -7.41 5.70 1.73
CA GLY A 131 -7.04 4.36 2.14
C GLY A 131 -5.57 4.28 2.58
N TYR A 132 -4.68 5.02 1.90
CA TYR A 132 -3.31 5.20 2.36
C TYR A 132 -3.28 5.96 3.69
N ALA A 133 -3.99 7.08 3.82
CA ALA A 133 -4.00 7.85 5.07
C ALA A 133 -4.57 7.07 6.28
N LYS A 134 -5.49 6.13 6.06
CA LYS A 134 -6.00 5.21 7.11
C LYS A 134 -4.98 4.16 7.56
N THR A 135 -4.02 3.82 6.70
CA THR A 135 -3.12 2.68 6.92
C THR A 135 -1.65 3.04 6.96
N ILE A 136 -1.25 4.24 6.57
CA ILE A 136 0.15 4.64 6.50
C ILE A 136 0.29 6.01 7.12
N PHE A 137 1.19 6.14 8.09
CA PHE A 137 1.48 7.42 8.71
C PHE A 137 2.94 7.54 9.16
N PRO A 138 3.63 8.64 8.83
CA PRO A 138 3.24 9.69 7.87
C PRO A 138 3.14 9.18 6.42
N ILE A 139 2.34 9.87 5.59
CA ILE A 139 2.13 9.59 4.16
C ILE A 139 2.12 10.91 3.39
N HIS A 140 2.29 10.88 2.06
CA HIS A 140 2.32 12.08 1.21
C HIS A 140 3.41 13.07 1.60
N THR A 141 4.52 12.55 2.12
CA THR A 141 5.66 13.38 2.46
C THR A 141 6.40 13.79 1.19
N PRO A 142 7.26 14.82 1.23
CA PRO A 142 8.11 15.17 0.09
C PRO A 142 9.05 14.03 -0.38
N HIS A 143 9.17 12.95 0.40
CA HIS A 143 9.97 11.79 0.07
C HIS A 143 9.16 10.64 -0.55
N ASP A 144 7.84 10.80 -0.71
CA ASP A 144 6.92 9.81 -1.23
C ASP A 144 6.40 10.18 -2.61
N GLY A 145 6.46 9.24 -3.55
CA GLY A 145 5.86 9.34 -4.89
C GLY A 145 4.45 8.76 -4.98
N ASP A 146 3.62 8.97 -3.96
CA ASP A 146 2.36 8.23 -3.81
C ASP A 146 1.39 8.44 -4.99
N THR A 147 0.94 7.36 -5.62
CA THR A 147 0.13 7.43 -6.85
C THR A 147 -0.89 6.30 -6.95
N ILE A 148 -2.16 6.65 -7.21
CA ILE A 148 -3.23 5.69 -7.52
C ILE A 148 -3.82 5.94 -8.91
N PHE A 149 -3.86 4.91 -9.75
CA PHE A 149 -4.59 4.92 -11.02
C PHE A 149 -5.93 4.20 -10.89
N THR A 150 -7.00 4.77 -11.44
CA THR A 150 -8.31 4.10 -11.49
C THR A 150 -8.62 3.63 -12.90
N MET A 151 -9.06 2.37 -13.01
CA MET A 151 -9.52 1.77 -14.26
C MET A 151 -10.93 1.16 -14.10
N ALA A 152 -11.74 1.28 -15.14
CA ALA A 152 -13.15 0.93 -15.14
C ALA A 152 -13.53 0.18 -16.42
N THR A 153 -14.18 -0.99 -16.32
CA THR A 153 -14.59 -1.78 -17.51
C THR A 153 -15.92 -1.35 -18.12
N GLY A 154 -16.74 -0.55 -17.40
CA GLY A 154 -17.91 0.10 -17.99
C GLY A 154 -19.20 -0.71 -18.01
N GLU A 155 -19.41 -1.62 -17.06
CA GLU A 155 -20.53 -2.56 -17.06
C GLU A 155 -21.72 -2.07 -16.22
N ILE A 156 -21.47 -1.54 -15.01
CA ILE A 156 -22.50 -1.32 -13.98
C ILE A 156 -22.62 0.15 -13.60
N GLU A 157 -23.84 0.68 -13.53
CA GLU A 157 -24.09 2.00 -12.95
C GLU A 157 -24.03 1.94 -11.43
N THR A 158 -23.45 2.96 -10.80
CA THR A 158 -23.28 2.98 -9.35
C THR A 158 -23.26 4.40 -8.80
N ASP A 159 -23.57 4.53 -7.52
CA ASP A 159 -23.40 5.79 -6.80
C ASP A 159 -21.90 6.06 -6.54
N MET A 160 -21.46 7.27 -6.85
CA MET A 160 -20.07 7.67 -6.72
C MET A 160 -19.57 7.68 -5.27
N THR A 161 -20.45 7.94 -4.30
CA THR A 161 -20.08 7.95 -2.88
C THR A 161 -19.83 6.54 -2.37
N LEU A 162 -20.73 5.60 -2.71
CA LEU A 162 -20.57 4.18 -2.42
C LEU A 162 -19.29 3.64 -3.05
N LEU A 163 -19.10 3.86 -4.37
CA LEU A 163 -17.91 3.41 -5.09
C LEU A 163 -16.62 3.94 -4.46
N SER A 164 -16.57 5.25 -4.15
CA SER A 164 -15.37 5.87 -3.58
C SER A 164 -15.09 5.40 -2.14
N SER A 165 -16.13 5.06 -1.39
CA SER A 165 -16.00 4.49 -0.04
C SER A 165 -15.42 3.08 -0.10
N ILE A 166 -15.92 2.25 -1.00
CA ILE A 166 -15.36 0.90 -1.24
C ILE A 166 -13.93 1.02 -1.77
N ALA A 167 -13.64 1.95 -2.68
CA ALA A 167 -12.29 2.20 -3.19
C ALA A 167 -11.31 2.51 -2.04
N THR A 168 -11.72 3.31 -1.07
CA THR A 168 -10.95 3.59 0.15
C THR A 168 -10.69 2.31 0.96
N GLU A 169 -11.73 1.50 1.19
CA GLU A 169 -11.63 0.23 1.92
C GLU A 169 -10.68 -0.75 1.25
N VAL A 170 -10.83 -0.98 -0.07
CA VAL A 170 -9.99 -1.97 -0.78
C VAL A 170 -8.54 -1.54 -0.80
N VAL A 171 -8.24 -0.23 -0.87
CA VAL A 171 -6.87 0.28 -0.78
C VAL A 171 -6.28 0.03 0.62
N GLU A 172 -7.02 0.37 1.68
CA GLU A 172 -6.63 0.09 3.07
C GLU A 172 -6.31 -1.41 3.26
N LYS A 173 -7.23 -2.29 2.86
CA LYS A 173 -7.05 -3.74 3.00
C LYS A 173 -5.91 -4.28 2.14
N SER A 174 -5.71 -3.72 0.94
CA SER A 174 -4.58 -4.09 0.07
C SER A 174 -3.24 -3.73 0.67
N VAL A 175 -3.11 -2.56 1.32
CA VAL A 175 -1.89 -2.16 2.04
C VAL A 175 -1.59 -3.14 3.17
N ILE A 176 -2.60 -3.47 3.98
CA ILE A 176 -2.47 -4.45 5.07
C ILE A 176 -2.05 -5.82 4.53
N ASN A 177 -2.68 -6.29 3.45
CA ASN A 177 -2.34 -7.56 2.83
C ASN A 177 -0.91 -7.57 2.28
N ALA A 178 -0.43 -6.45 1.73
CA ALA A 178 0.95 -6.33 1.24
C ALA A 178 1.97 -6.61 2.36
N ILE A 179 1.70 -6.10 3.57
CA ILE A 179 2.53 -6.31 4.76
C ILE A 179 2.42 -7.74 5.28
N LYS A 180 1.19 -8.25 5.49
CA LYS A 180 0.97 -9.57 6.09
C LYS A 180 1.43 -10.74 5.21
N ASN A 181 1.43 -10.55 3.89
CA ASN A 181 1.89 -11.57 2.94
C ASN A 181 3.40 -11.48 2.62
N ALA A 182 4.08 -10.41 3.05
CA ALA A 182 5.51 -10.29 2.85
C ALA A 182 6.29 -11.34 3.66
N ASN A 183 7.45 -11.73 3.14
CA ASN A 183 8.43 -12.58 3.84
C ASN A 183 9.74 -11.81 3.98
N SER A 184 10.54 -12.12 4.99
CA SER A 184 11.85 -11.48 5.17
C SER A 184 12.74 -11.67 3.93
N VAL A 185 13.60 -10.67 3.70
CA VAL A 185 14.62 -10.74 2.64
C VAL A 185 15.96 -10.31 3.25
N LYS A 186 16.92 -11.22 3.29
CA LYS A 186 18.23 -10.98 3.91
C LYS A 186 18.05 -10.44 5.35
N ASN A 187 18.50 -9.22 5.61
CA ASN A 187 18.46 -8.58 6.93
C ASN A 187 17.27 -7.61 7.11
N ILE A 188 16.23 -7.73 6.28
CA ILE A 188 15.01 -6.92 6.33
C ILE A 188 13.87 -7.82 6.84
N PRO A 189 13.47 -7.68 8.12
CA PRO A 189 12.39 -8.47 8.71
C PRO A 189 11.03 -8.12 8.11
N ALA A 190 10.15 -9.11 8.00
CA ALA A 190 8.74 -8.94 7.65
C ALA A 190 7.85 -8.96 8.89
N TYR A 191 6.56 -8.65 8.69
CA TYR A 191 5.53 -8.70 9.73
C TYR A 191 5.56 -10.01 10.53
N LYS A 192 5.68 -11.14 9.83
CA LYS A 192 5.67 -12.49 10.42
C LYS A 192 6.85 -12.76 11.35
N ASP A 193 7.95 -12.04 11.19
CA ASP A 193 9.15 -12.24 12.02
C ASP A 193 9.08 -11.47 13.34
N ILE A 194 8.15 -10.51 13.48
CA ILE A 194 8.08 -9.57 14.61
C ILE A 194 6.78 -9.70 15.41
N ILE A 195 5.64 -9.91 14.74
CA ILE A 195 4.31 -9.87 15.38
C ILE A 195 3.59 -11.23 15.41
N CYS A 196 3.91 -12.15 14.49
CA CYS A 196 3.34 -13.49 14.49
C CYS A 196 4.22 -14.44 15.31
N GLU A 197 3.85 -14.64 16.58
CA GLU A 197 4.07 -15.94 17.24
C GLU A 197 2.91 -16.89 16.89
#